data_AF-W1X6D4-F1
#
_entry.id   AF-W1X6D4-F1
#
_cell.length_a   1.000
_cell.length_b   1.000
_cell.length_c   1.000
_cell.angle_alpha   90.00
_cell.angle_beta   90.00
_cell.angle_gamma   90.00
#
_symmetry.space_group_name_H-M   'P 1'
#
loop_
_entity.id
_entity.type
_entity.pdbx_description
1 polymer ?
#
loop_
_entity_poly.entity_id
_entity_poly.type
_entity_poly.pdbx_seq_one_letter_code
_entity_poly.pdbx_strand_id
1 'polypeptide(L)'
;SDQGPNAGKWDNSKVMEEILALRHELAQLLGFENYAFKSLATKMAENPQQVLDFLTDLAKRARPQGEKELAQLRAFAKAEFGVDELQPWDIAYYSEKQKQHLYSISDEQLRPYFPENKAVNGLFEVVKRIYGITAKERKDVDVWHPDVRFFELYDENNELRGSFYLDLYARENKRGGAW
;
A
#
# COMPACT_ATOMS: atom_id res chain seq x y z
N SER A 1 -1.23 19.84 9.84
CA SER A 1 -1.17 20.00 11.30
C SER A 1 -1.69 21.36 11.61
N ASP A 2 -2.56 21.46 12.61
CA ASP A 2 -3.18 22.72 13.04
C ASP A 2 -2.26 23.43 14.05
N GLN A 3 -1.13 22.80 14.36
CA GLN A 3 -0.08 23.23 15.27
C GLN A 3 1.30 23.11 14.60
N GLY A 4 2.21 24.04 14.91
CA GLY A 4 3.60 24.04 14.42
C GLY A 4 3.89 25.02 13.28
N PRO A 5 5.15 25.11 12.81
CA PRO A 5 5.64 26.19 11.96
C PRO A 5 5.03 26.24 10.54
N ASN A 6 4.34 25.17 10.13
CA ASN A 6 3.64 25.08 8.84
C ASN A 6 2.12 24.94 9.02
N ALA A 7 1.56 25.35 10.17
CA ALA A 7 0.14 25.25 10.45
C ALA A 7 -0.69 26.00 9.40
N GLY A 8 -1.76 25.36 8.90
CA GLY A 8 -2.63 25.91 7.86
C GLY A 8 -2.04 26.00 6.44
N LYS A 9 -0.72 25.91 6.26
CA LYS A 9 -0.07 26.03 4.93
C LYS A 9 -0.41 24.89 3.97
N TRP A 10 -0.57 23.69 4.52
CA TRP A 10 -0.86 22.46 3.76
C TRP A 10 -2.19 21.84 4.19
N ASP A 11 -3.13 22.68 4.65
CA ASP A 11 -4.46 22.23 5.02
C ASP A 11 -5.29 21.90 3.77
N ASN A 12 -5.66 20.64 3.63
CA ASN A 12 -6.45 20.15 2.51
C ASN A 12 -7.96 20.18 2.79
N SER A 13 -8.42 20.66 3.95
CA SER A 13 -9.82 20.57 4.37
C SER A 13 -10.78 21.27 3.39
N LYS A 14 -10.52 22.55 3.07
CA LYS A 14 -11.35 23.31 2.10
C LYS A 14 -11.32 22.71 0.70
N VAL A 15 -10.17 22.20 0.27
CA VAL A 15 -10.01 21.53 -1.03
C VAL A 15 -10.85 20.25 -1.05
N MET A 16 -10.87 19.47 0.03
CA MET A 16 -11.72 18.28 0.13
C MET A 16 -13.21 18.62 0.12
N GLU A 17 -13.63 19.66 0.83
CA GLU A 17 -15.02 20.14 0.83
C GLU A 17 -15.48 20.54 -0.59
N GLU A 18 -14.66 21.32 -1.29
CA GLU A 18 -14.93 21.73 -2.68
C GLU A 18 -14.98 20.51 -3.62
N ILE A 19 -14.04 19.57 -3.50
CA ILE A 19 -14.05 18.32 -4.29
C ILE A 19 -15.33 17.52 -4.03
N LEU A 20 -15.81 17.43 -2.79
CA LEU A 20 -17.04 16.71 -2.47
C LEU A 20 -18.28 17.39 -3.06
N ALA A 21 -18.36 18.72 -2.96
CA ALA A 21 -19.43 19.49 -3.56
C ALA A 21 -19.48 19.33 -5.09
N LEU A 22 -18.33 19.52 -5.76
CA LEU A 22 -18.22 19.37 -7.21
C LEU A 22 -18.50 17.94 -7.68
N ARG A 23 -18.10 16.93 -6.91
CA ARG A 23 -18.42 15.52 -7.20
C ARG A 23 -19.91 15.24 -7.09
N HIS A 24 -20.59 15.84 -6.12
CA HIS A 24 -22.04 15.70 -5.97
C HIS A 24 -22.77 16.38 -7.12
N GLU A 25 -22.42 17.63 -7.44
CA GLU A 25 -22.98 18.38 -8.58
C GLU A 25 -22.79 17.63 -9.90
N LEU A 26 -21.57 17.13 -10.16
CA LEU A 26 -21.27 16.32 -11.35
C LEU A 26 -22.15 15.06 -11.43
N ALA A 27 -22.40 14.40 -10.31
CA ALA A 27 -23.26 13.22 -10.30
C ALA A 27 -24.70 13.58 -10.65
N GLN A 28 -25.23 14.66 -10.07
CA GLN A 28 -26.59 15.15 -10.34
C GLN A 28 -26.77 15.57 -11.80
N LEU A 29 -25.80 16.28 -12.39
CA LEU A 29 -25.82 16.69 -13.80
C LEU A 29 -25.87 15.50 -14.76
N LEU A 30 -25.31 14.36 -14.36
CA LEU A 30 -25.29 13.12 -15.13
C LEU A 30 -26.47 12.19 -14.80
N GLY A 31 -27.42 12.63 -13.96
CA GLY A 31 -28.61 11.86 -13.59
C GLY A 31 -28.38 10.78 -12.52
N PHE A 32 -27.24 10.82 -11.81
CA PHE A 32 -26.98 9.93 -10.66
C PHE A 32 -27.39 10.60 -9.35
N GLU A 33 -27.79 9.79 -8.37
CA GLU A 33 -28.16 10.28 -7.02
C GLU A 33 -26.96 10.91 -6.29
N ASN A 34 -25.78 10.29 -6.41
CA ASN A 34 -24.55 10.78 -5.80
C ASN A 34 -23.32 10.22 -6.53
N TYR A 35 -22.13 10.70 -6.14
CA TYR A 35 -20.89 10.33 -6.80
C TYR A 35 -20.52 8.86 -6.65
N ALA A 36 -21.00 8.16 -5.61
CA ALA A 36 -20.74 6.73 -5.45
C ALA A 36 -21.42 5.92 -6.57
N PHE A 37 -22.69 6.22 -6.88
CA PHE A 37 -23.37 5.61 -8.03
C PHE A 37 -22.66 5.92 -9.35
N LYS A 38 -22.27 7.17 -9.59
CA LYS A 38 -21.50 7.57 -10.78
C LYS A 38 -20.17 6.81 -10.89
N SER A 39 -19.47 6.63 -9.78
CA SER A 39 -18.18 5.93 -9.71
C SER A 39 -18.32 4.44 -10.01
N LEU A 40 -19.43 3.81 -9.57
CA LEU A 40 -19.68 2.39 -9.75
C LEU A 40 -20.17 2.01 -11.14
N ALA A 41 -20.70 2.97 -11.92
CA ALA A 41 -21.21 2.70 -13.27
C ALA A 41 -20.21 2.00 -14.23
N THR A 42 -18.90 2.07 -13.96
CA THR A 42 -17.85 1.37 -14.73
C THR A 42 -17.12 0.28 -13.95
N LYS A 43 -17.62 -0.11 -12.77
CA LYS A 43 -17.01 -1.10 -11.88
C LYS A 43 -17.89 -2.36 -11.79
N MET A 44 -17.35 -3.41 -11.18
CA MET A 44 -18.07 -4.68 -11.03
C MET A 44 -19.19 -4.63 -9.99
N ALA A 45 -19.08 -3.79 -8.95
CA ALA A 45 -20.13 -3.66 -7.95
C ALA A 45 -21.30 -2.84 -8.51
N GLU A 46 -22.52 -3.35 -8.34
CA GLU A 46 -23.70 -2.85 -9.04
C GLU A 46 -24.24 -1.56 -8.39
N ASN A 47 -24.09 -1.41 -7.07
CA ASN A 47 -24.57 -0.25 -6.35
C ASN A 47 -23.77 0.00 -5.04
N PRO A 48 -23.86 1.20 -4.44
CA PRO A 48 -23.12 1.53 -3.23
C PRO A 48 -23.51 0.68 -2.01
N GLN A 49 -24.75 0.21 -1.90
CA GLN A 49 -25.19 -0.61 -0.78
C GLN A 49 -24.45 -1.94 -0.74
N GLN A 50 -24.27 -2.59 -1.90
CA GLN A 50 -23.48 -3.82 -2.01
C GLN A 50 -22.04 -3.64 -1.49
N VAL A 51 -21.42 -2.49 -1.77
CA VAL A 51 -20.08 -2.15 -1.27
C VAL A 51 -20.10 -1.97 0.25
N LEU A 52 -21.08 -1.24 0.79
CA LEU A 52 -21.21 -1.00 2.22
C LEU A 52 -21.49 -2.29 3.00
N ASP A 53 -22.35 -3.15 2.48
CA ASP A 53 -22.68 -4.45 3.08
C ASP A 53 -21.46 -5.35 3.15
N PHE A 54 -20.69 -5.43 2.05
CA PHE A 54 -19.44 -6.18 2.01
C PHE A 54 -18.43 -5.67 3.05
N LEU A 55 -18.19 -4.35 3.09
CA LEU A 55 -17.23 -3.75 4.04
C LEU A 55 -17.69 -3.94 5.50
N THR A 56 -18.99 -3.83 5.76
CA THR A 56 -19.56 -3.98 7.10
C THR A 56 -19.51 -5.43 7.58
N ASP A 57 -19.81 -6.40 6.71
CA ASP A 57 -19.67 -7.82 7.03
C ASP A 57 -18.20 -8.20 7.28
N LEU A 58 -17.28 -7.70 6.46
CA LEU A 58 -15.84 -7.87 6.67
C LEU A 58 -15.40 -7.30 8.02
N ALA A 59 -15.80 -6.06 8.35
CA ALA A 59 -15.49 -5.43 9.62
C ALA A 59 -16.08 -6.22 10.81
N LYS A 60 -17.31 -6.71 10.70
CA LYS A 60 -17.96 -7.54 11.72
C LYS A 60 -17.20 -8.82 11.99
N ARG A 61 -16.64 -9.46 10.95
CA ARG A 61 -15.86 -10.71 11.08
C ARG A 61 -14.44 -10.46 11.59
N ALA A 62 -13.80 -9.36 11.18
CA ALA A 62 -12.43 -9.03 11.56
C ALA A 62 -12.32 -8.45 12.97
N ARG A 63 -13.33 -7.70 13.43
CA ARG A 63 -13.31 -6.97 14.70
C ARG A 63 -13.01 -7.85 15.93
N PRO A 64 -13.61 -9.04 16.14
CA PRO A 64 -13.30 -9.87 17.30
C PRO A 64 -11.83 -10.27 17.37
N GLN A 65 -11.20 -10.54 16.21
CA GLN A 65 -9.78 -10.86 16.14
C GLN A 65 -8.92 -9.64 16.47
N GLY A 66 -9.25 -8.46 15.92
CA GLY A 66 -8.53 -7.22 16.23
C GLY A 66 -8.63 -6.81 17.71
N GLU A 67 -9.80 -7.00 18.34
CA GLU A 67 -9.98 -6.76 19.79
C GLU A 67 -9.14 -7.73 20.63
N LYS A 68 -9.06 -9.00 20.22
CA LYS A 68 -8.22 -10.01 20.87
C LYS A 68 -6.72 -9.67 20.74
N GLU A 69 -6.26 -9.31 19.55
CA GLU A 69 -4.86 -8.92 19.29
C GLU A 69 -4.47 -7.69 20.09
N LEU A 70 -5.33 -6.67 20.14
CA LEU A 70 -5.09 -5.47 20.95
C LEU A 70 -5.05 -5.80 22.46
N ALA A 71 -5.92 -6.68 22.95
CA ALA A 71 -5.89 -7.12 24.34
C ALA A 71 -4.60 -7.90 24.68
N GLN A 72 -4.17 -8.80 23.78
CA GLN A 72 -2.91 -9.53 23.91
C GLN A 72 -1.71 -8.58 23.94
N LEU A 73 -1.69 -7.58 23.05
CA LEU A 73 -0.64 -6.57 22.99
C LEU A 73 -0.58 -5.73 24.27
N ARG A 74 -1.73 -5.29 24.79
CA ARG A 74 -1.82 -4.56 26.08
C ARG A 74 -1.30 -5.41 27.24
N ALA A 75 -1.70 -6.68 27.30
CA ALA A 75 -1.24 -7.60 28.35
C ALA A 75 0.28 -7.80 28.29
N PHE A 76 0.83 -7.99 27.08
CA PHE A 76 2.27 -8.10 26.85
C PHE A 76 3.03 -6.83 27.25
N ALA A 77 2.58 -5.65 26.78
CA ALA A 77 3.21 -4.37 27.09
C ALA A 77 3.20 -4.08 28.61
N LYS A 78 2.12 -4.45 29.30
CA LYS A 78 2.03 -4.32 30.76
C LYS A 78 2.97 -5.28 31.47
N ALA A 79 2.98 -6.57 31.10
CA ALA A 79 3.77 -7.60 31.76
C ALA A 79 5.29 -7.39 31.58
N GLU A 80 5.73 -7.03 30.38
CA GLU A 80 7.15 -6.96 30.03
C GLU A 80 7.75 -5.55 30.18
N PHE A 81 6.92 -4.50 30.07
CA PHE A 81 7.40 -3.10 30.02
C PHE A 81 6.68 -2.16 30.99
N GLY A 82 5.73 -2.65 31.79
CA GLY A 82 5.01 -1.83 32.77
C GLY A 82 4.12 -0.74 32.17
N VAL A 83 3.71 -0.88 30.90
CA VAL A 83 2.83 0.09 30.23
C VAL A 83 1.38 -0.22 30.54
N ASP A 84 0.73 0.65 31.31
CA ASP A 84 -0.68 0.48 31.69
C ASP A 84 -1.67 0.86 30.58
N GLU A 85 -1.33 1.86 29.76
CA GLU A 85 -2.17 2.34 28.67
C GLU A 85 -1.40 2.44 27.36
N LEU A 86 -1.89 1.76 26.33
CA LEU A 86 -1.28 1.72 25.01
C LEU A 86 -1.94 2.78 24.11
N GLN A 87 -1.15 3.74 23.62
CA GLN A 87 -1.63 4.76 22.68
C GLN A 87 -1.45 4.32 21.22
N PRO A 88 -2.14 4.95 20.25
CA PRO A 88 -2.05 4.54 18.85
C PRO A 88 -0.63 4.53 18.27
N TRP A 89 0.23 5.45 18.69
CA TRP A 89 1.63 5.50 18.24
C TRP A 89 2.52 4.42 18.88
N ASP A 90 2.08 3.80 19.98
CA ASP A 90 2.81 2.74 20.67
C ASP A 90 2.59 1.37 20.01
N ILE A 91 1.48 1.20 19.29
CA ILE A 91 1.04 -0.09 18.72
C ILE A 91 2.15 -0.73 17.88
N ALA A 92 2.71 0.00 16.90
CA ALA A 92 3.72 -0.56 16.01
C ALA A 92 4.98 -1.01 16.77
N TYR A 93 5.40 -0.22 17.76
CA TYR A 93 6.60 -0.52 18.55
C TYR A 93 6.42 -1.79 19.40
N TYR A 94 5.34 -1.89 20.18
CA TYR A 94 5.11 -3.06 21.01
C TYR A 94 4.72 -4.29 20.22
N SER A 95 4.06 -4.15 19.06
CA SER A 95 3.77 -5.27 18.16
C SER A 95 5.05 -5.94 17.68
N GLU A 96 6.07 -5.16 17.32
CA GLU A 96 7.39 -5.72 16.95
C GLU A 96 8.08 -6.41 18.13
N LYS A 97 8.01 -5.83 19.33
CA LYS A 97 8.54 -6.49 20.55
C LYS A 97 7.82 -7.81 20.86
N GLN A 98 6.49 -7.83 20.71
CA GLN A 98 5.68 -9.02 20.93
C GLN A 98 5.99 -10.11 19.89
N LYS A 99 6.10 -9.74 18.61
CA LYS A 99 6.49 -10.64 17.52
C LYS A 99 7.85 -11.28 17.78
N GLN A 100 8.83 -10.48 18.20
CA GLN A 100 10.16 -10.97 18.59
C GLN A 100 10.08 -11.94 19.77
N HIS A 101 9.29 -11.63 20.80
CA HIS A 101 9.11 -12.49 21.97
C HIS A 101 8.44 -13.83 21.61
N LEU A 102 7.40 -13.82 20.76
CA LEU A 102 6.64 -15.02 20.41
C LEU A 102 7.34 -15.91 19.39
N TYR A 103 8.02 -15.32 18.40
CA TYR A 103 8.53 -16.05 17.23
C TYR A 103 10.05 -16.05 17.12
N SER A 104 10.77 -15.34 18.01
CA SER A 104 12.24 -15.20 17.97
C SER A 104 12.80 -14.72 16.63
N ILE A 105 11.98 -14.02 15.83
CA ILE A 105 12.33 -13.48 14.52
C ILE A 105 12.06 -11.98 14.55
N SER A 106 13.02 -11.19 14.07
CA SER A 106 12.82 -9.75 13.80
C SER A 106 12.95 -9.44 12.31
N ASP A 107 12.23 -8.42 11.84
CA ASP A 107 12.32 -7.99 10.44
C ASP A 107 13.74 -7.50 10.09
N GLU A 108 14.47 -6.93 11.06
CA GLU A 108 15.86 -6.52 10.88
C GLU A 108 16.80 -7.72 10.71
N GLN A 109 16.54 -8.86 11.38
CA GLN A 109 17.30 -10.10 11.15
C GLN A 109 17.03 -10.69 9.76
N LEU A 110 15.83 -10.49 9.21
CA LEU A 110 15.47 -10.97 7.87
C LEU A 110 16.03 -10.08 6.75
N ARG A 111 16.24 -8.79 7.01
CA ARG A 111 16.66 -7.81 6.00
C ARG A 111 17.89 -8.22 5.17
N PRO A 112 18.98 -8.79 5.73
CA PRO A 112 20.13 -9.25 4.95
C PRO A 112 19.81 -10.37 3.95
N TYR A 113 18.71 -11.10 4.14
CA TYR A 113 18.28 -12.19 3.25
C TYR A 113 17.45 -11.71 2.06
N PHE A 114 16.98 -10.45 2.07
CA PHE A 114 16.19 -9.85 0.99
C PHE A 114 16.91 -8.65 0.33
N PRO A 115 18.14 -8.81 -0.19
CA PRO A 115 18.76 -7.76 -1.00
C PRO A 115 17.96 -7.59 -2.30
N GLU A 116 17.72 -6.35 -2.70
CA GLU A 116 16.87 -5.97 -3.84
C GLU A 116 17.17 -6.79 -5.09
N ASN A 117 18.43 -6.83 -5.53
CA ASN A 117 18.82 -7.60 -6.71
C ASN A 117 18.44 -9.10 -6.63
N LYS A 118 18.51 -9.74 -5.45
CA LYS A 118 18.07 -11.14 -5.31
C LYS A 118 16.55 -11.26 -5.37
N ALA A 119 15.83 -10.33 -4.74
CA ALA A 119 14.37 -10.33 -4.77
C ALA A 119 13.82 -10.08 -6.19
N VAL A 120 14.40 -9.12 -6.92
CA VAL A 120 14.03 -8.80 -8.31
C VAL A 120 14.36 -9.97 -9.25
N ASN A 121 15.54 -10.58 -9.11
CA ASN A 121 15.88 -11.77 -9.89
C ASN A 121 14.95 -12.95 -9.58
N GLY A 122 14.59 -13.14 -8.31
CA GLY A 122 13.61 -14.15 -7.90
C GLY A 122 12.23 -13.91 -8.51
N LEU A 123 11.78 -12.65 -8.57
CA LEU A 123 10.54 -12.26 -9.26
C LEU A 123 10.60 -12.63 -10.75
N PHE A 124 11.70 -12.31 -11.44
CA PHE A 124 11.84 -12.64 -12.86
C PHE A 124 11.87 -14.14 -13.12
N GLU A 125 12.48 -14.92 -12.23
CA GLU A 125 12.47 -16.39 -12.33
C GLU A 125 11.05 -16.95 -12.17
N VAL A 126 10.25 -16.41 -11.24
CA VAL A 126 8.83 -16.79 -11.10
C VAL A 126 8.05 -16.44 -12.36
N VAL A 127 8.22 -15.23 -12.89
CA VAL A 127 7.56 -14.79 -14.15
C VAL A 127 7.93 -15.71 -15.31
N LYS A 128 9.21 -16.08 -15.42
CA LYS A 128 9.68 -17.02 -16.44
C LYS A 128 9.01 -18.39 -16.31
N ARG A 129 8.93 -18.94 -15.11
CA ARG A 129 8.34 -20.28 -14.89
C ARG A 129 6.84 -20.33 -15.14
N ILE A 130 6.12 -19.27 -14.81
CA ILE A 130 4.65 -19.23 -14.93
C ILE A 130 4.23 -18.83 -16.35
N TYR A 131 4.93 -17.88 -16.96
CA TYR A 131 4.50 -17.24 -18.21
C TYR A 131 5.44 -17.45 -19.39
N GLY A 132 6.60 -18.09 -19.21
CA GLY A 132 7.61 -18.23 -20.26
C GLY A 132 8.31 -16.91 -20.64
N ILE A 133 8.14 -15.85 -19.83
CA ILE A 133 8.68 -14.52 -20.13
C ILE A 133 10.04 -14.30 -19.47
N THR A 134 11.03 -13.87 -20.26
CA THR A 134 12.38 -13.54 -19.81
C THR A 134 12.59 -12.02 -19.81
N ALA A 135 12.92 -11.46 -18.66
CA ALA A 135 13.33 -10.05 -18.54
C ALA A 135 14.84 -9.89 -18.82
N LYS A 136 15.20 -8.93 -19.68
CA LYS A 136 16.60 -8.57 -19.99
C LYS A 136 16.81 -7.09 -19.72
N GLU A 137 17.80 -6.77 -18.89
CA GLU A 137 18.13 -5.38 -18.58
C GLU A 137 18.85 -4.71 -19.77
N ARG A 138 18.46 -3.48 -20.10
CA ARG A 138 19.15 -2.61 -21.04
C ARG A 138 19.55 -1.30 -20.36
N LYS A 139 20.73 -0.81 -20.71
CA LYS A 139 21.38 0.37 -20.09
C LYS A 139 21.55 1.54 -21.04
N ASP A 140 21.32 1.32 -22.32
CA ASP A 140 21.41 2.29 -23.42
C ASP A 140 20.03 2.87 -23.73
N VAL A 141 19.31 3.26 -22.67
CA VAL A 141 17.97 3.84 -22.72
C VAL A 141 17.97 5.09 -21.85
N ASP A 142 17.34 6.15 -22.34
CA ASP A 142 17.22 7.40 -21.58
C ASP A 142 16.41 7.18 -20.30
N VAL A 143 16.94 7.65 -19.18
CA VAL A 143 16.31 7.56 -17.86
C VAL A 143 16.27 8.92 -17.18
N TRP A 144 15.25 9.14 -16.35
CA TRP A 144 15.09 10.39 -15.58
C TRP A 144 15.90 10.41 -14.28
N HIS A 145 16.44 9.27 -13.85
CA HIS A 145 17.24 9.17 -12.63
C HIS A 145 18.25 8.02 -12.74
N PRO A 146 19.49 8.15 -12.21
CA PRO A 146 20.54 7.11 -12.33
C PRO A 146 20.16 5.74 -11.76
N ASP A 147 19.31 5.71 -10.75
CA ASP A 147 18.86 4.46 -10.12
C ASP A 147 17.73 3.74 -10.88
N VAL A 148 17.22 4.33 -11.96
CA VAL A 148 16.16 3.72 -12.78
C VAL A 148 16.78 2.67 -13.67
N ARG A 149 16.22 1.47 -13.65
CA ARG A 149 16.61 0.35 -14.52
C ARG A 149 15.56 0.14 -15.59
N PHE A 150 15.96 -0.28 -16.78
CA PHE A 150 15.04 -0.58 -17.87
C PHE A 150 15.18 -2.04 -18.29
N PHE A 151 14.05 -2.70 -18.52
CA PHE A 151 14.00 -4.11 -18.89
C PHE A 151 13.11 -4.33 -20.11
N GLU A 152 13.56 -5.19 -21.02
CA GLU A 152 12.79 -5.74 -22.11
C GLU A 152 12.28 -7.14 -21.74
N LEU A 153 11.05 -7.45 -22.13
CA LEU A 153 10.37 -8.72 -21.86
C LEU A 153 10.25 -9.52 -23.15
N TYR A 154 10.88 -10.69 -23.16
CA TYR A 154 10.88 -11.62 -24.30
C TYR A 154 10.08 -12.87 -23.97
N ASP A 155 9.33 -13.39 -24.92
CA ASP A 155 8.67 -14.70 -24.76
C ASP A 155 9.59 -15.87 -25.10
N GLU A 156 9.04 -17.09 -25.12
CA GLU A 156 9.77 -18.33 -25.40
C GLU A 156 10.32 -18.42 -26.84
N ASN A 157 9.71 -17.69 -27.77
CA ASN A 157 10.18 -17.57 -29.16
C ASN A 157 11.22 -16.45 -29.31
N ASN A 158 11.63 -15.83 -28.20
CA ASN A 158 12.51 -14.67 -28.15
C ASN A 158 11.95 -13.46 -28.91
N GLU A 159 10.62 -13.33 -28.96
CA GLU A 159 9.93 -12.14 -29.47
C GLU A 159 9.75 -11.12 -28.35
N LEU A 160 10.06 -9.84 -28.64
CA LEU A 160 9.84 -8.75 -27.70
C LEU A 160 8.34 -8.50 -27.51
N ARG A 161 7.85 -8.64 -26.28
CA ARG A 161 6.44 -8.42 -25.92
C ARG A 161 6.18 -7.07 -25.26
N GLY A 162 7.21 -6.46 -24.70
CA GLY A 162 7.12 -5.13 -24.10
C GLY A 162 8.35 -4.81 -23.28
N SER A 163 8.31 -3.65 -22.62
CA SER A 163 9.40 -3.19 -21.78
C SER A 163 8.85 -2.37 -20.62
N PHE A 164 9.63 -2.23 -19.55
CA PHE A 164 9.25 -1.42 -18.40
C PHE A 164 10.47 -0.79 -17.72
N TYR A 165 10.20 0.30 -16.99
CA TYR A 165 11.16 0.95 -16.12
C TYR A 165 10.93 0.50 -14.67
N LEU A 166 12.00 0.32 -13.92
CA LEU A 166 11.99 -0.06 -12.52
C LEU A 166 12.68 1.03 -11.70
N ASP A 167 11.90 1.74 -10.89
CA ASP A 167 12.35 2.86 -10.05
C ASP A 167 11.96 2.59 -8.60
N LEU A 168 12.85 1.94 -7.83
CA LEU A 168 12.51 1.36 -6.52
C LEU A 168 12.71 2.32 -5.34
N TYR A 169 13.72 3.18 -5.40
CA TYR A 169 14.12 3.94 -4.22
C TYR A 169 13.19 5.14 -3.96
N ALA A 170 12.90 5.38 -2.68
CA ALA A 170 12.26 6.60 -2.24
C ALA A 170 13.24 7.76 -2.36
N ARG A 171 12.75 8.92 -2.80
CA ARG A 171 13.54 10.15 -2.88
C ARG A 171 12.64 11.36 -2.73
N GLU A 172 13.22 12.48 -2.31
CA GLU A 172 12.53 13.77 -2.30
C GLU A 172 11.96 14.07 -3.69
N ASN A 173 10.76 14.67 -3.73
CA ASN A 173 10.03 14.98 -4.96
C ASN A 173 9.56 13.79 -5.81
N LYS A 174 9.79 12.54 -5.39
CA LYS A 174 9.08 11.36 -5.92
C LYS A 174 7.84 11.11 -5.07
N ARG A 175 6.70 10.88 -5.73
CA ARG A 175 5.46 10.49 -5.04
C ARG A 175 5.71 9.25 -4.17
N GLY A 176 5.23 9.25 -2.94
CA GLY A 176 5.33 8.08 -2.07
C GLY A 176 4.37 6.95 -2.48
N GLY A 177 4.66 5.73 -2.03
CA GLY A 177 3.89 4.52 -2.36
C GLY A 177 4.55 3.68 -3.46
N ALA A 178 3.78 2.73 -4.00
CA ALA A 178 4.15 1.89 -5.15
C ALA A 178 3.02 1.90 -6.18
N TRP A 179 3.33 2.10 -7.46
CA TRP A 179 2.38 2.20 -8.59
C TRP A 179 3.02 1.74 -9.90
#